data_AF-A0A8S8Z6Z6-F1
#
_entry.id   AF-A0A8S8Z6Z6-F1
#
_cell.length_a   1.000
_cell.length_b   1.000
_cell.length_c   1.000
_cell.angle_alpha   90.00
_cell.angle_beta   90.00
_cell.angle_gamma   90.00
#
_symmetry.space_group_name_H-M   'P 1'
#
loop_
_entity.id
_entity.type
_entity.pdbx_description
1 polymer ?
#
loop_
_entity_poly.entity_id
_entity_poly.type
_entity_poly.pdbx_seq_one_letter_code
_entity_poly.pdbx_strand_id
1 'polypeptide(L)'
;MASLEVDRIHSIIREIGLAPTKARNLRRMAEQIIEDGGGVRADWDFLESLAGVGHKTAGVVMAQAFGVPAFPVDTHIHRLAARWGLSDGSSVVKPERDLKSPFSLRTPGSEAPTDNLLR
;
A
#
# COMPACT_ATOMS: atom_id res chain seq x y z
N MET A 1 18.75 10.98 -5.15
CA MET A 1 18.42 9.69 -5.82
C MET A 1 18.27 9.90 -7.32
N ALA A 2 17.45 10.86 -7.77
CA ALA A 2 17.35 11.26 -9.19
C ALA A 2 18.70 11.63 -9.83
N SER A 3 19.64 12.20 -9.06
CA SER A 3 20.98 12.56 -9.53
C SER A 3 21.98 11.40 -9.66
N LEU A 4 21.60 10.17 -9.30
CA LEU A 4 22.49 9.01 -9.36
C LEU A 4 22.22 8.20 -10.63
N GLU A 5 23.30 7.66 -11.20
CA GLU A 5 23.17 6.69 -12.30
C GLU A 5 22.50 5.40 -11.83
N VAL A 6 21.74 4.77 -12.74
CA VAL A 6 20.99 3.54 -12.42
C VAL A 6 21.95 2.43 -11.95
N ASP A 7 23.12 2.32 -12.58
CA ASP A 7 24.14 1.33 -12.21
C ASP A 7 24.67 1.56 -10.80
N ARG A 8 24.81 2.82 -10.38
CA ARG A 8 25.20 3.15 -9.01
C ARG A 8 24.13 2.73 -8.03
N ILE A 9 22.86 3.02 -8.31
CA ILE A 9 21.73 2.60 -7.47
C ILE A 9 21.70 1.07 -7.39
N HIS A 10 21.79 0.39 -8.54
CA HIS A 10 21.81 -1.07 -8.62
C HIS A 10 22.94 -1.67 -7.79
N SER A 11 24.15 -1.11 -7.85
CA SER A 11 25.29 -1.58 -7.06
C SER A 11 25.06 -1.52 -5.55
N ILE A 12 24.29 -0.52 -5.08
CA ILE A 12 23.91 -0.33 -3.67
C ILE A 12 22.87 -1.36 -3.25
N ILE A 13 21.87 -1.63 -4.09
CA ILE A 13 20.74 -2.50 -3.76
C ILE A 13 20.86 -3.93 -4.32
N ARG A 14 22.05 -4.33 -4.79
CA ARG A 14 22.27 -5.58 -5.54
C ARG A 14 21.85 -6.86 -4.78
N GLU A 15 21.82 -6.80 -3.46
CA GLU A 15 21.45 -7.92 -2.59
C GLU A 15 19.92 -8.15 -2.54
N ILE A 16 19.14 -7.19 -3.05
CA ILE A 16 17.68 -7.25 -3.06
C ILE A 16 17.20 -7.96 -4.33
N GLY A 17 16.22 -8.86 -4.19
CA GLY A 17 15.54 -9.46 -5.34
C GLY A 17 14.95 -8.41 -6.29
N LEU A 18 15.07 -8.67 -7.60
CA LEU A 18 14.67 -7.75 -8.69
C LEU A 18 15.44 -6.42 -8.69
N ALA A 19 16.65 -6.36 -8.13
CA ALA A 19 17.47 -5.16 -8.05
C ALA A 19 17.60 -4.36 -9.36
N PRO A 20 17.81 -4.97 -10.55
CA PRO A 20 17.95 -4.19 -11.79
C PRO A 20 16.71 -3.35 -12.10
N THR A 21 15.51 -3.93 -11.95
CA THR A 21 14.25 -3.22 -12.18
C THR A 21 13.96 -2.23 -11.07
N LYS A 22 14.23 -2.59 -9.80
CA LYS A 22 14.06 -1.68 -8.66
C LYS A 22 14.95 -0.44 -8.76
N ALA A 23 16.19 -0.58 -9.24
CA ALA A 23 17.10 0.56 -9.43
C ALA A 23 16.56 1.57 -10.44
N ARG A 24 16.05 1.09 -11.59
CA ARG A 24 15.38 1.93 -12.59
C ARG A 24 14.15 2.63 -12.01
N ASN A 25 13.31 1.89 -11.30
CA ASN A 25 12.11 2.44 -10.68
C ASN A 25 12.42 3.49 -9.60
N LEU A 26 13.43 3.26 -8.75
CA LEU A 26 13.84 4.22 -7.72
C LEU A 26 14.30 5.55 -8.30
N ARG A 27 15.09 5.52 -9.38
CA ARG A 27 15.51 6.75 -10.08
C ARG A 27 14.30 7.47 -10.67
N ARG A 28 13.50 6.77 -11.46
CA ARG A 28 12.32 7.33 -12.14
C ARG A 28 11.30 7.89 -11.16
N MET A 29 11.02 7.18 -10.06
CA MET A 29 10.13 7.65 -9.01
C MET A 29 10.66 8.93 -8.35
N ALA A 30 11.97 9.03 -8.10
CA ALA A 30 12.57 10.25 -7.57
C ALA A 30 12.47 11.43 -8.55
N GLU A 31 12.60 11.18 -9.86
CA GLU A 31 12.38 12.18 -10.92
C GLU A 31 10.91 12.64 -10.93
N GLN A 32 9.95 11.70 -10.95
CA GLN A 32 8.51 12.00 -10.91
C GLN A 32 8.11 12.83 -9.68
N ILE A 33 8.65 12.51 -8.51
CA ILE A 33 8.38 13.27 -7.28
C ILE A 33 8.91 14.71 -7.38
N ILE A 34 10.09 14.92 -7.98
CA ILE A 34 10.64 16.27 -8.16
C ILE A 34 9.82 17.06 -9.19
N GLU A 35 9.42 16.41 -10.28
CA GLU A 35 8.57 17.00 -11.33
C GLU A 35 7.19 17.44 -10.80
N ASP A 36 6.63 16.68 -9.86
CA ASP A 36 5.34 16.99 -9.20
C ASP A 36 5.44 18.07 -8.10
N GLY A 37 6.54 18.83 -8.05
CA GLY A 37 6.73 19.93 -7.10
C GLY A 37 7.43 19.54 -5.80
N GLY A 38 7.90 18.29 -5.70
CA GLY A 38 8.64 17.77 -4.56
C GLY A 38 7.77 17.26 -3.42
N GLY A 39 8.29 16.28 -2.69
CA GLY A 39 7.59 15.65 -1.57
C GLY A 39 6.56 14.60 -1.99
N VAL A 40 6.14 13.78 -1.04
CA VAL A 40 5.12 12.74 -1.26
C VAL A 40 3.81 13.24 -0.65
N ARG A 41 2.69 13.13 -1.37
CA ARG A 41 1.35 13.50 -0.89
C ARG A 41 0.46 12.28 -0.67
N ALA A 42 -0.51 12.41 0.22
CA ALA A 42 -1.49 11.39 0.57
C ALA A 42 -2.60 11.30 -0.51
N ASP A 43 -2.23 10.98 -1.74
CA ASP A 43 -3.14 10.90 -2.88
C ASP A 43 -2.94 9.56 -3.61
N TRP A 44 -4.04 8.83 -3.82
CA TRP A 44 -3.99 7.48 -4.39
C TRP A 44 -3.50 7.47 -5.83
N ASP A 45 -4.06 8.34 -6.67
CA ASP A 45 -3.73 8.42 -8.09
C ASP A 45 -2.27 8.82 -8.28
N PHE A 46 -1.79 9.78 -7.49
CA PHE A 46 -0.38 10.15 -7.44
C PHE A 46 0.50 8.98 -7.03
N LEU A 47 0.24 8.34 -5.89
CA LEU A 47 1.08 7.26 -5.38
C LEU A 47 1.14 6.09 -6.36
N GLU A 48 0.02 5.72 -6.98
CA GLU A 48 -0.04 4.64 -7.97
C GLU A 48 0.58 5.01 -9.33
N SER A 49 0.71 6.31 -9.63
CA SER A 49 1.43 6.78 -10.81
C SER A 49 2.97 6.67 -10.69
N LEU A 50 3.48 6.52 -9.46
CA LEU A 50 4.91 6.44 -9.19
C LEU A 50 5.52 5.10 -9.66
N ALA A 51 6.70 5.18 -10.27
CA ALA A 51 7.38 4.02 -10.81
C ALA A 51 7.68 2.97 -9.72
N GLY A 52 7.13 1.77 -9.89
CA GLY A 52 7.33 0.66 -8.96
C GLY A 52 6.42 0.66 -7.73
N VAL A 53 5.47 1.61 -7.66
CA VAL A 53 4.42 1.65 -6.64
C VAL A 53 3.14 1.08 -7.27
N GLY A 54 2.63 -0.01 -6.71
CA GLY A 54 1.29 -0.52 -7.04
C GLY A 54 0.30 -0.29 -5.90
N HIS A 55 -0.98 -0.61 -6.11
CA HIS A 55 -2.07 -0.38 -5.15
C HIS A 55 -1.73 -0.79 -3.71
N LYS A 56 -1.14 -1.97 -3.52
CA LYS A 56 -0.69 -2.45 -2.19
C LYS A 56 0.35 -1.51 -1.57
N THR A 57 1.37 -1.13 -2.32
CA THR A 57 2.45 -0.27 -1.82
C THR A 57 1.91 1.12 -1.51
N ALA A 58 1.05 1.68 -2.37
CA ALA A 58 0.35 2.93 -2.12
C ALA A 58 -0.45 2.85 -0.81
N GLY A 59 -1.19 1.76 -0.59
CA GLY A 59 -1.94 1.55 0.65
C GLY A 59 -1.07 1.47 1.91
N VAL A 60 0.13 0.89 1.83
CA VAL A 60 1.09 0.92 2.94
C VAL A 60 1.53 2.36 3.25
N VAL A 61 1.84 3.15 2.22
CA VAL A 61 2.25 4.55 2.39
C VAL A 61 1.11 5.39 2.97
N MET A 62 -0.11 5.23 2.45
CA MET A 62 -1.30 5.91 2.96
C MET A 62 -1.52 5.64 4.45
N ALA A 63 -1.44 4.37 4.87
CA ALA A 63 -1.62 4.00 6.27
C ALA A 63 -0.46 4.43 7.17
N GLN A 64 0.78 4.12 6.79
CA GLN A 64 1.94 4.24 7.68
C GLN A 64 2.56 5.64 7.69
N ALA A 65 2.60 6.32 6.54
CA ALA A 65 3.20 7.65 6.43
C ALA A 65 2.19 8.77 6.69
N PHE A 66 0.93 8.58 6.27
CA PHE A 66 -0.09 9.63 6.32
C PHE A 66 -1.24 9.35 7.30
N GLY A 67 -1.27 8.18 7.95
CA GLY A 67 -2.33 7.82 8.89
C GLY A 67 -3.72 7.67 8.25
N VAL A 68 -3.79 7.59 6.92
CA VAL A 68 -5.04 7.39 6.19
C VAL A 68 -5.42 5.91 6.31
N PRO A 69 -6.59 5.58 6.85
CA PRO A 69 -6.99 4.19 7.01
C PRO A 69 -6.98 3.42 5.68
N ALA A 70 -6.04 2.50 5.55
CA ALA A 70 -5.90 1.60 4.42
C ALA A 70 -5.51 0.21 4.91
N PHE A 71 -5.96 -0.83 4.21
CA PHE A 71 -5.71 -2.22 4.58
C PHE A 71 -4.99 -2.94 3.43
N PRO A 72 -3.68 -2.68 3.23
CA PRO A 72 -2.91 -3.29 2.15
C PRO A 72 -2.75 -4.79 2.39
N VAL A 73 -3.35 -5.61 1.52
CA VAL A 73 -3.28 -7.07 1.61
C VAL A 73 -1.99 -7.57 0.95
N ASP A 74 -1.17 -8.29 1.72
CA ASP A 74 0.00 -9.00 1.20
C ASP A 74 -0.25 -10.50 1.01
N THR A 75 0.78 -11.24 0.56
CA THR A 75 0.68 -12.69 0.34
C THR A 75 0.42 -13.47 1.63
N HIS A 76 0.85 -12.96 2.79
CA HIS A 76 0.60 -13.60 4.07
C HIS A 76 -0.85 -13.38 4.53
N ILE A 77 -1.34 -12.14 4.48
CA ILE A 77 -2.72 -11.79 4.79
C ILE A 77 -3.67 -12.53 3.84
N HIS A 78 -3.39 -12.54 2.54
CA HIS A 78 -4.19 -13.28 1.56
C HIS A 78 -4.26 -14.78 1.89
N ARG A 79 -3.11 -15.40 2.15
CA ARG A 79 -3.03 -16.82 2.49
C ARG A 79 -3.76 -17.16 3.79
N LEU A 80 -3.65 -16.30 4.80
CA LEU A 80 -4.32 -16.50 6.09
C LEU A 80 -5.83 -16.28 5.99
N ALA A 81 -6.27 -15.25 5.25
CA ALA A 81 -7.68 -14.98 5.01
C ALA A 81 -8.36 -16.17 4.33
N ALA A 82 -7.73 -16.78 3.33
CA ALA A 82 -8.23 -18.00 2.70
C ALA A 82 -8.27 -19.19 3.67
N ARG A 83 -7.20 -19.41 4.46
CA ARG A 83 -7.12 -20.51 5.44
C ARG A 83 -8.16 -20.40 6.55
N TRP A 84 -8.51 -19.19 6.96
CA TRP A 84 -9.48 -18.92 8.01
C TRP A 84 -10.90 -18.73 7.50
N GLY A 85 -11.14 -18.88 6.19
CA GLY A 85 -12.47 -18.71 5.60
C GLY A 85 -12.98 -17.27 5.59
N LEU A 86 -12.09 -16.29 5.75
CA LEU A 86 -12.41 -14.85 5.75
C LEU A 86 -12.56 -14.28 4.32
N SER A 87 -12.08 -14.99 3.30
CA SER A 87 -12.32 -14.70 1.89
C SER A 87 -12.26 -16.00 1.08
N ASP A 88 -13.04 -16.08 0.00
CA ASP A 88 -13.17 -17.28 -0.85
C ASP A 88 -11.95 -17.54 -1.76
N GLY A 89 -10.92 -16.68 -1.69
CA GLY A 89 -9.65 -16.86 -2.42
C GLY A 89 -9.76 -16.81 -3.94
N SER A 90 -10.93 -16.51 -4.50
CA SER A 90 -11.21 -16.62 -5.94
C SER A 90 -10.64 -15.46 -6.78
N SER A 91 -10.13 -14.40 -6.15
CA SER A 91 -9.52 -13.24 -6.80
C SER A 91 -8.57 -12.53 -5.83
N VAL A 92 -7.57 -11.79 -6.34
CA VAL A 92 -6.66 -10.96 -5.52
C VAL A 92 -7.36 -9.69 -5.00
N VAL A 93 -8.39 -9.22 -5.70
CA VAL A 93 -9.12 -7.96 -5.38
C VAL A 93 -10.22 -8.18 -4.34
N LYS A 94 -10.83 -9.37 -4.32
CA LYS A 94 -11.88 -9.75 -3.34
C LYS A 94 -11.41 -9.69 -1.88
N PRO A 95 -10.24 -10.26 -1.49
CA PRO A 95 -9.75 -10.26 -0.12
C PRO A 95 -9.66 -8.88 0.48
N GLU A 96 -9.25 -7.87 -0.29
CA GLU A 96 -9.11 -6.52 0.25
C GLU A 96 -10.48 -5.91 0.62
N ARG A 97 -11.49 -6.13 -0.21
CA ARG A 97 -12.88 -5.72 0.09
C ARG A 97 -13.48 -6.55 1.23
N ASP A 98 -13.30 -7.86 1.18
CA ASP A 98 -13.87 -8.80 2.15
C ASP A 98 -13.26 -8.59 3.55
N LEU A 99 -11.96 -8.26 3.62
CA LEU A 99 -11.27 -7.92 4.86
C LEU A 99 -11.54 -6.47 5.30
N LYS A 100 -11.84 -5.52 4.40
CA LYS A 100 -12.26 -4.16 4.79
C LYS A 100 -13.66 -4.14 5.44
N SER A 101 -14.56 -5.04 5.05
CA SER A 101 -15.95 -5.10 5.53
C SER A 101 -16.11 -5.24 7.06
N PRO A 102 -15.47 -6.23 7.74
CA PRO A 102 -15.61 -6.42 9.18
C PRO A 102 -14.91 -5.33 10.02
N PHE A 103 -13.93 -4.63 9.45
CA PHE A 103 -13.16 -3.58 10.14
C PHE A 103 -13.63 -2.17 9.75
N SER A 104 -14.95 -1.97 9.64
CA SER A 104 -15.54 -0.65 9.57
C SER A 104 -14.99 0.21 10.71
N LEU A 105 -14.27 1.27 10.35
CA LEU A 105 -13.45 2.07 11.26
C LEU A 105 -14.29 2.57 12.44
N ARG A 106 -14.09 1.99 13.62
CA ARG A 106 -14.30 2.74 14.85
C ARG A 106 -13.22 3.81 14.87
N THR A 107 -13.58 5.03 14.47
CA THR A 107 -12.78 6.21 14.75
C THR A 107 -12.62 6.27 16.28
N PRO A 108 -11.41 6.36 16.84
CA PRO A 108 -11.26 6.62 18.27
C PRO A 108 -11.91 7.99 18.56
N GLY A 109 -13.13 7.98 19.13
CA GLY A 109 -13.92 9.18 19.37
C GLY A 109 -15.37 9.17 18.86
N SER A 110 -15.82 8.15 18.10
CA SER A 110 -17.26 7.96 17.86
C SER A 110 -17.80 6.89 18.81
N GLU A 111 -18.58 7.32 19.80
CA GLU A 111 -19.43 6.42 20.57
C GLU A 111 -20.36 5.70 19.60
N ALA A 112 -20.30 4.36 19.58
CA ALA A 112 -21.31 3.58 18.89
C ALA A 112 -22.66 3.86 19.57
N PRO A 113 -23.76 4.06 18.83
CA PRO A 113 -25.07 4.13 19.47
C PRO A 113 -25.31 2.78 20.13
N THR A 114 -25.29 2.76 21.45
CA THR A 114 -25.86 1.67 22.23
C THR A 114 -27.37 1.76 22.05
N ASP A 115 -27.91 1.07 21.06
CA ASP A 115 -29.35 0.86 20.98
C ASP A 115 -29.69 -0.60 20.68
N ASN A 116 -29.89 -1.32 21.79
CA ASN A 116 -31.12 -2.03 22.08
C ASN A 116 -31.56 -3.13 21.09
N LEU A 117 -30.91 -4.30 21.20
CA LEU A 117 -31.42 -5.58 20.71
C LEU A 117 -31.67 -6.53 21.89
N LEU A 118 -32.62 -6.14 22.76
CA LEU A 118 -33.39 -7.05 23.59
C LEU A 118 -34.85 -6.57 23.63
N ARG A 119 -35.58 -6.84 22.55
CA ARG A 119 -37.01 -7.19 22.54
C ARG A 119 -37.29 -8.15 21.41
#